data_AF-A0A7D5V6Z0-F1
#
_entry.id   AF-A0A7D5V6Z0-F1
#
_cell.length_a   1.000
_cell.length_b   1.000
_cell.length_c   1.000
_cell.angle_alpha   90.00
_cell.angle_beta   90.00
_cell.angle_gamma   90.00
#
_symmetry.space_group_name_H-M   'P 1'
#
loop_
_entity.id
_entity.type
_entity.pdbx_description
1 polymer ?
#
loop_
_entity_poly.entity_id
_entity_poly.type
_entity_poly.pdbx_seq_one_letter_code
_entity_poly.pdbx_strand_id
1 'polypeptide(L)'
;MGGGANLFLPPALTFAAALLSPAARLHSKRSGGANSTEAFWDLLSQGLDVHKVTLPLRWDVNTHVDLAGGRKNTGTVLYGCWLEDAGLFDARFFNISPREAPQIDPAQRLAMMTVYKAVERAGVGTVVFKRLDNAITDNNPILALILHSYTNHSSKSESITRPHVGAQRAIFGKILNEGIADPYSISYVEMHGTGTQAGDATEMASVLQTFAPPLSEVARGRSKDEALYLGSAKANIGHGGASSGSSALIKVLLMMQHNAIPPYCGIKTKINHKFPTDLKERNVNIATDLTRWERSSDPAKPRRVLINNFSAAGGNSAMLIEDAPILPPSTDIDPRSVHLVAISARSPASLQSNLRSMHGFLKQNEQHVQLGQLSYTTTARRMHHRYRVMLAGANTDELCRQIESAL
;
A
#
# COMPACT_ATOMS: atom_id res chain seq x y z
N MET A 1 -25.51 24.92 -20.72
CA MET A 1 -25.09 23.64 -21.31
C MET A 1 -23.58 23.58 -21.21
N GLY A 2 -23.03 22.82 -20.25
CA GLY A 2 -21.59 22.70 -20.05
C GLY A 2 -21.29 21.24 -19.77
N GLY A 3 -20.79 20.54 -20.79
CA GLY A 3 -20.46 19.12 -20.73
C GLY A 3 -19.32 18.91 -19.72
N GLY A 4 -19.65 18.27 -18.60
CA GLY A 4 -18.65 17.70 -17.71
C GLY A 4 -17.94 16.58 -18.45
N ALA A 5 -16.63 16.72 -18.63
CA ALA A 5 -15.78 15.65 -19.11
C ALA A 5 -15.79 14.51 -18.08
N ASN A 6 -16.71 13.56 -18.26
CA ASN A 6 -16.59 12.23 -17.67
C ASN A 6 -15.34 11.62 -18.30
N LEU A 7 -14.24 11.54 -17.56
CA LEU A 7 -13.18 10.57 -17.84
C LEU A 7 -13.80 9.19 -17.64
N PHE A 8 -14.47 8.69 -18.68
CA PHE A 8 -14.87 7.31 -18.82
C PHE A 8 -13.59 6.47 -18.94
N LEU A 9 -13.20 5.82 -17.85
CA LEU A 9 -12.43 4.58 -17.97
C LEU A 9 -13.35 3.58 -18.71
N PRO A 10 -12.87 2.90 -19.78
CA PRO A 10 -13.66 1.90 -20.50
C PRO A 10 -14.22 0.81 -19.56
N PRO A 11 -15.28 0.08 -19.96
CA PRO A 11 -15.91 -0.94 -19.13
C PRO A 11 -14.89 -1.99 -18.65
N ALA A 12 -14.86 -2.21 -17.33
CA ALA A 12 -14.12 -3.23 -16.59
C ALA A 12 -12.73 -3.59 -17.16
N LEU A 13 -11.83 -2.61 -17.23
CA LEU A 13 -10.40 -2.93 -17.35
C LEU A 13 -9.91 -3.35 -15.97
N THR A 14 -9.83 -4.66 -15.74
CA THR A 14 -9.23 -5.19 -14.53
C THR A 14 -7.73 -4.95 -14.56
N PHE A 15 -7.22 -4.15 -13.63
CA PHE A 15 -5.79 -3.85 -13.54
C PHE A 15 -5.11 -4.70 -12.47
N ALA A 16 -3.98 -5.31 -12.82
CA ALA A 16 -3.06 -5.95 -11.89
C ALA A 16 -2.24 -4.87 -11.15
N ALA A 17 -2.23 -4.92 -9.82
CA ALA A 17 -1.39 -4.08 -8.96
C ALA A 17 -0.13 -4.83 -8.52
N ALA A 18 0.99 -4.13 -8.32
CA ALA A 18 2.20 -4.73 -7.76
C ALA A 18 2.95 -3.78 -6.76
N LEU A 19 3.58 -4.33 -5.71
CA LEU A 19 4.15 -3.70 -4.47
C LEU A 19 5.68 -3.91 -4.36
N LEU A 20 6.55 -3.23 -3.60
CA LEU A 20 6.78 -1.86 -3.10
C LEU A 20 8.19 -1.87 -2.35
N SER A 21 9.08 -0.84 -2.29
CA SER A 21 10.16 -0.62 -1.24
C SER A 21 10.54 0.89 -1.12
N PRO A 22 10.39 1.60 0.03
CA PRO A 22 10.69 3.03 0.15
C PRO A 22 12.14 3.36 -0.19
N ALA A 23 12.38 4.58 -0.70
CA ALA A 23 13.72 5.13 -0.82
C ALA A 23 14.21 5.82 0.47
N ALA A 24 13.31 6.11 1.42
CA ALA A 24 13.61 6.75 2.69
C ALA A 24 12.92 6.03 3.88
N ARG A 25 13.60 5.97 5.03
CA ARG A 25 13.14 5.24 6.24
C ARG A 25 12.00 5.98 6.95
N LEU A 26 10.89 5.30 7.21
CA LEU A 26 9.88 5.66 8.23
C LEU A 26 10.30 5.06 9.58
N HIS A 27 11.08 5.76 10.39
CA HIS A 27 11.62 5.20 11.62
C HIS A 27 10.59 4.99 12.74
N SER A 28 10.61 3.78 13.31
CA SER A 28 10.01 3.41 14.59
C SER A 28 11.12 3.12 15.59
N LYS A 29 11.05 3.69 16.80
CA LYS A 29 12.01 3.45 17.89
C LYS A 29 12.15 1.96 18.28
N ARG A 30 11.20 1.10 17.87
CA ARG A 30 11.20 -0.34 18.18
C ARG A 30 11.64 -1.25 17.02
N SER A 31 11.68 -0.77 15.77
CA SER A 31 11.88 -1.65 14.59
C SER A 31 12.80 -1.11 13.48
N GLY A 32 13.63 -0.10 13.74
CA GLY A 32 14.66 0.36 12.77
C GLY A 32 14.13 1.10 11.54
N GLY A 33 12.81 1.15 11.36
CA GLY A 33 12.09 1.94 10.37
C GLY A 33 11.71 1.21 9.08
N ALA A 34 10.62 1.63 8.44
CA ALA A 34 10.17 1.04 7.18
C ALA A 34 10.90 1.66 5.97
N ASN A 35 11.85 0.90 5.40
CA ASN A 35 12.53 1.17 4.12
C ASN A 35 12.41 0.00 3.12
N SER A 36 11.47 -0.92 3.34
CA SER A 36 10.92 -1.83 2.32
C SER A 36 9.41 -2.07 2.52
N THR A 37 8.77 -2.84 1.64
CA THR A 37 7.40 -3.36 1.88
C THR A 37 7.32 -4.21 3.11
N GLU A 38 8.32 -5.07 3.30
CA GLU A 38 8.39 -6.01 4.40
C GLU A 38 8.48 -5.21 5.71
N ALA A 39 9.34 -4.20 5.75
CA ALA A 39 9.44 -3.34 6.93
C ALA A 39 8.18 -2.49 7.16
N PHE A 40 7.41 -2.14 6.11
CA PHE A 40 6.11 -1.50 6.26
C PHE A 40 5.05 -2.48 6.78
N TRP A 41 5.05 -3.72 6.31
CA TRP A 41 4.21 -4.79 6.84
C TRP A 41 4.53 -5.10 8.30
N ASP A 42 5.81 -5.16 8.68
CA ASP A 42 6.23 -5.36 10.07
C ASP A 42 5.69 -4.26 10.99
N LEU A 43 5.74 -3.01 10.53
CA LEU A 43 5.16 -1.88 11.24
C LEU A 43 3.65 -2.04 11.43
N LEU A 44 2.92 -2.41 10.36
CA LEU A 44 1.47 -2.59 10.39
C LEU A 44 1.06 -3.78 11.25
N SER A 45 1.67 -4.94 11.05
CA SER A 45 1.35 -6.21 11.75
C SER A 45 1.61 -6.13 13.25
N GLN A 46 2.60 -5.34 13.68
CA GLN A 46 2.86 -5.03 15.09
C GLN A 46 1.98 -3.91 15.65
N GLY A 47 1.13 -3.28 14.84
CA GLY A 47 0.25 -2.19 15.27
C GLY A 47 1.00 -0.93 15.71
N LEU A 48 2.16 -0.66 15.11
CA LEU A 48 3.00 0.45 15.53
C LEU A 48 2.39 1.78 15.11
N ASP A 49 2.53 2.75 16.00
CA ASP A 49 2.21 4.17 15.80
C ASP A 49 3.54 4.92 15.68
N VAL A 50 3.81 5.51 14.51
CA VAL A 50 5.12 6.10 14.19
C VAL A 50 5.15 7.62 14.23
N HIS A 51 4.12 8.26 14.79
CA HIS A 51 4.18 9.71 15.01
C HIS A 51 5.31 10.06 15.98
N LYS A 52 5.99 11.17 15.71
CA LYS A 52 7.06 11.69 16.57
C LYS A 52 7.16 13.20 16.40
N VAL A 53 7.85 13.83 17.35
CA VAL A 53 8.15 15.26 17.29
C VAL A 53 8.91 15.55 15.99
N THR A 54 8.64 16.73 15.43
CA THR A 54 9.30 17.23 14.22
C THR A 54 10.82 17.11 14.32
N LEU A 55 11.45 16.61 13.25
CA LEU A 55 12.90 16.45 13.17
C LEU A 55 13.59 17.81 13.00
N PRO A 56 14.71 18.09 13.69
CA PRO A 56 15.45 19.36 13.55
C PRO A 56 15.88 19.69 12.12
N LEU A 57 16.08 18.67 11.28
CA LEU A 57 16.40 18.81 9.85
C LEU A 57 15.25 19.42 9.01
N ARG A 58 14.03 19.52 9.55
CA ARG A 58 12.87 20.11 8.84
C ARG A 58 12.75 21.59 9.17
N TRP A 59 12.56 21.90 10.45
CA TRP A 59 12.56 23.25 11.00
C TRP A 59 12.75 23.21 12.52
N ASP A 60 13.08 24.35 13.12
CA ASP A 60 13.19 24.47 14.57
C ASP A 60 11.80 24.60 15.21
N VAL A 61 11.48 23.64 16.07
CA VAL A 61 10.21 23.54 16.78
C VAL A 61 9.99 24.71 17.73
N ASN A 62 11.06 25.23 18.36
CA ASN A 62 10.95 26.29 19.37
C ASN A 62 10.46 27.63 18.76
N THR A 63 10.78 27.84 17.48
CA THR A 63 10.39 29.03 16.74
C THR A 63 9.05 28.88 16.02
N HIS A 64 8.65 27.66 15.66
CA HIS A 64 7.47 27.41 14.81
C HIS A 64 6.27 26.77 15.53
N VAL A 65 6.42 26.38 16.80
CA VAL A 65 5.31 25.82 17.59
C VAL A 65 5.03 26.68 18.82
N ASP A 66 3.77 27.08 18.96
CA ASP A 66 3.23 27.74 20.14
C ASP A 66 2.02 26.94 20.63
N LEU A 67 2.19 26.19 21.71
CA LEU A 67 1.12 25.37 22.27
C LEU A 67 -0.06 26.21 22.79
N ALA A 68 0.16 27.49 23.11
CA ALA A 68 -0.90 28.40 23.53
C ALA A 68 -1.66 29.02 22.35
N GLY A 69 -1.12 28.96 21.12
CA GLY A 69 -1.75 29.46 19.89
C GLY A 69 -1.86 30.99 19.77
N GLY A 70 -1.05 31.74 20.52
CA GLY A 70 -1.10 33.22 20.54
C GLY A 70 -0.18 33.89 19.52
N ARG A 71 0.88 33.21 19.09
CA ARG A 71 1.86 33.75 18.12
C ARG A 71 1.41 33.57 16.68
N LYS A 72 1.72 34.56 15.83
CA LYS A 72 1.47 34.48 14.38
C LYS A 72 2.45 33.49 13.73
N ASN A 73 2.00 32.81 12.67
CA ASN A 73 2.79 31.86 11.88
C ASN A 73 3.38 30.68 12.67
N THR A 74 2.75 30.30 13.78
CA THR A 74 3.11 29.11 14.56
C THR A 74 2.00 28.08 14.54
N GLY A 75 2.34 26.80 14.54
CA GLY A 75 1.40 25.70 14.77
C GLY A 75 1.22 25.43 16.27
N THR A 76 0.17 24.68 16.63
CA THR A 76 -0.06 24.18 17.99
C THR A 76 0.34 22.71 18.16
N VAL A 77 0.79 22.06 17.09
CA VAL A 77 1.10 20.63 17.04
C VAL A 77 2.59 20.41 16.77
N LEU A 78 3.20 19.53 17.57
CA LEU A 78 4.64 19.19 17.51
C LEU A 78 4.92 17.98 16.61
N TYR A 79 3.88 17.17 16.35
CA TYR A 79 4.00 15.81 15.86
C TYR A 79 3.76 15.67 14.36
N GLY A 80 4.41 14.67 13.77
CA GLY A 80 4.17 14.21 12.41
C GLY A 80 4.74 12.81 12.20
N CYS A 81 4.49 12.23 11.03
CA CYS A 81 5.11 10.99 10.58
C CYS A 81 6.10 11.33 9.48
N TRP A 82 7.38 11.02 9.70
CA TRP A 82 8.47 11.58 8.89
C TRP A 82 9.23 10.48 8.16
N LEU A 83 9.52 10.72 6.88
CA LEU A 83 10.63 10.10 6.18
C LEU A 83 11.91 10.74 6.69
N GLU A 84 12.81 9.99 7.32
CA GLU A 84 14.04 10.56 7.89
C GLU A 84 15.00 10.99 6.77
N ASP A 85 15.22 10.08 5.83
CA ASP A 85 16.21 10.16 4.77
C ASP A 85 15.68 10.81 3.47
N ALA A 86 14.70 11.71 3.57
CA ALA A 86 14.06 12.32 2.40
C ALA A 86 15.04 13.06 1.46
N GLY A 87 16.21 13.47 1.99
CA GLY A 87 17.26 14.11 1.21
C GLY A 87 18.16 13.15 0.41
N LEU A 88 18.15 11.85 0.69
CA LEU A 88 18.99 10.88 -0.03
C LEU A 88 18.51 10.68 -1.47
N PHE A 89 19.45 10.69 -2.41
CA PHE A 89 19.17 10.49 -3.83
C PHE A 89 20.42 10.05 -4.58
N ASP A 90 20.29 9.04 -5.45
CA ASP A 90 21.38 8.64 -6.34
C ASP A 90 21.34 9.46 -7.64
N ALA A 91 21.88 10.68 -7.58
CA ALA A 91 21.83 11.61 -8.71
C ALA A 91 22.49 11.04 -9.97
N ARG A 92 23.65 10.38 -9.83
CA ARG A 92 24.38 9.82 -10.98
C ARG A 92 23.62 8.66 -11.61
N PHE A 93 22.91 7.85 -10.83
CA PHE A 93 22.05 6.81 -11.37
C PHE A 93 21.02 7.38 -12.35
N PHE A 94 20.44 8.53 -12.03
CA PHE A 94 19.45 9.22 -12.87
C PHE A 94 20.04 10.24 -13.84
N ASN A 95 21.36 10.21 -14.07
CA ASN A 95 22.08 11.15 -14.94
C ASN A 95 21.89 12.63 -14.56
N ILE A 96 21.68 12.91 -13.26
CA ILE A 96 21.54 14.26 -12.71
C ILE A 96 22.88 14.68 -12.09
N SER A 97 23.29 15.93 -12.34
CA SER A 97 24.53 16.44 -11.78
C SER A 97 24.42 16.65 -10.25
N PRO A 98 25.49 16.44 -9.47
CA PRO A 98 25.47 16.74 -8.03
C PRO A 98 25.15 18.21 -7.69
N ARG A 99 25.31 19.14 -8.63
CA ARG A 99 24.97 20.56 -8.49
C ARG A 99 23.47 20.83 -8.68
N GLU A 100 22.83 20.02 -9.50
CA GLU A 100 21.40 20.10 -9.79
C GLU A 100 20.57 19.38 -8.73
N ALA A 101 21.01 18.20 -8.28
CA ALA A 101 20.25 17.35 -7.35
C ALA A 101 19.71 18.06 -6.08
N PRO A 102 20.45 18.98 -5.42
CA PRO A 102 19.94 19.71 -4.25
C PRO A 102 18.80 20.68 -4.57
N GLN A 103 18.68 21.13 -5.82
CA GLN A 103 17.64 22.06 -6.28
C GLN A 103 16.34 21.34 -6.67
N ILE A 104 16.41 20.02 -6.85
CA ILE A 104 15.24 19.19 -7.17
C ILE A 104 14.47 18.88 -5.89
N ASP A 105 13.17 19.13 -5.93
CA ASP A 105 12.25 18.79 -4.85
C ASP A 105 12.47 17.31 -4.42
N PRO A 106 12.69 17.02 -3.13
CA PRO A 106 12.75 15.66 -2.60
C PRO A 106 11.62 14.75 -3.09
N ALA A 107 10.39 15.25 -3.28
CA ALA A 107 9.27 14.48 -3.79
C ALA A 107 9.51 13.96 -5.21
N GLN A 108 10.11 14.77 -6.09
CA GLN A 108 10.48 14.35 -7.45
C GLN A 108 11.59 13.29 -7.40
N ARG A 109 12.62 13.50 -6.56
CA ARG A 109 13.72 12.55 -6.38
C ARG A 109 13.24 11.20 -5.83
N LEU A 110 12.36 11.23 -4.83
CA LEU A 110 11.71 10.05 -4.28
C LEU A 110 10.87 9.34 -5.34
N ALA A 111 10.07 10.08 -6.12
CA ALA A 111 9.26 9.52 -7.20
C ALA A 111 10.10 8.77 -8.26
N MET A 112 11.25 9.33 -8.67
CA MET A 112 12.16 8.66 -9.60
C MET A 112 12.69 7.34 -9.04
N MET A 113 13.13 7.35 -7.78
CA MET A 113 13.63 6.16 -7.10
C MET A 113 12.53 5.10 -6.92
N THR A 114 11.32 5.52 -6.55
CA THR A 114 10.21 4.59 -6.34
C THR A 114 9.69 3.99 -7.64
N VAL A 115 9.57 4.79 -8.71
CA VAL A 115 9.20 4.31 -10.04
C VAL A 115 10.23 3.31 -10.55
N TYR A 116 11.53 3.60 -10.40
CA TYR A 116 12.58 2.66 -10.80
C TYR A 116 12.45 1.32 -10.07
N LYS A 117 12.31 1.36 -8.74
CA LYS A 117 12.05 0.16 -7.92
C LYS A 117 10.76 -0.54 -8.36
N ALA A 118 9.75 0.21 -8.81
CA ALA A 118 8.47 -0.34 -9.22
C ALA A 118 8.51 -1.06 -10.56
N VAL A 119 9.35 -0.61 -11.48
CA VAL A 119 9.57 -1.37 -12.71
C VAL A 119 10.33 -2.66 -12.42
N GLU A 120 11.30 -2.64 -11.49
CA GLU A 120 12.08 -3.85 -11.17
C GLU A 120 11.32 -4.87 -10.33
N ARG A 121 10.61 -4.43 -9.29
CA ARG A 121 9.99 -5.34 -8.33
C ARG A 121 8.49 -5.17 -8.19
N ALA A 122 7.92 -4.18 -8.85
CA ALA A 122 6.81 -3.41 -8.30
C ALA A 122 7.20 -2.79 -6.93
N GLY A 123 6.95 -1.50 -6.68
CA GLY A 123 7.95 -0.66 -5.95
C GLY A 123 7.37 0.61 -5.29
N VAL A 124 7.84 1.05 -4.09
CA VAL A 124 6.98 1.65 -3.02
C VAL A 124 6.32 2.97 -3.42
N GLY A 125 5.09 3.27 -3.00
CA GLY A 125 4.45 4.56 -3.25
C GLY A 125 4.01 4.72 -4.71
N THR A 126 4.37 3.77 -5.57
CA THR A 126 4.01 3.70 -6.97
C THR A 126 3.50 2.30 -7.28
N VAL A 127 2.23 2.17 -7.62
CA VAL A 127 1.70 0.89 -8.08
C VAL A 127 1.76 0.88 -9.60
N VAL A 128 2.30 -0.18 -10.18
CA VAL A 128 2.25 -0.40 -11.63
C VAL A 128 0.92 -1.06 -11.94
N PHE A 129 0.17 -0.46 -12.87
CA PHE A 129 -1.07 -1.02 -13.37
C PHE A 129 -0.87 -1.60 -14.76
N LYS A 130 -1.46 -2.76 -14.97
CA LYS A 130 -1.49 -3.40 -16.28
C LYS A 130 -2.82 -4.11 -16.46
N ARG A 131 -3.36 -4.07 -17.68
CA ARG A 131 -4.54 -4.89 -18.00
C ARG A 131 -4.26 -6.35 -17.69
N LEU A 132 -5.26 -7.04 -17.16
CA LEU A 132 -5.13 -8.44 -16.72
C LEU A 132 -4.64 -9.37 -17.82
N ASP A 133 -5.21 -9.27 -19.03
CA ASP A 133 -4.79 -10.03 -20.21
C ASP A 133 -3.29 -9.87 -20.48
N ASN A 134 -2.81 -8.62 -20.55
CA ASN A 134 -1.39 -8.34 -20.78
C ASN A 134 -0.50 -8.76 -19.60
N ALA A 135 -1.01 -8.73 -18.36
CA ALA A 135 -0.27 -9.20 -17.19
C ALA A 135 -0.06 -10.71 -17.24
N ILE A 136 -1.10 -11.46 -17.64
CA ILE A 136 -1.03 -12.91 -17.84
C ILE A 136 -0.10 -13.26 -19.01
N THR A 137 -0.27 -12.61 -20.17
CA THR A 137 0.56 -12.86 -21.36
C THR A 137 2.05 -12.64 -21.09
N ASP A 138 2.40 -11.58 -20.35
CA ASP A 138 3.81 -11.27 -20.06
C ASP A 138 4.34 -11.98 -18.80
N ASN A 139 3.56 -12.92 -18.24
CA ASN A 139 3.85 -13.64 -17.00
C ASN A 139 4.27 -12.70 -15.86
N ASN A 140 3.49 -11.64 -15.64
CA ASN A 140 3.73 -10.65 -14.60
C ASN A 140 3.13 -11.13 -13.27
N PRO A 141 3.76 -10.84 -12.12
CA PRO A 141 3.11 -11.05 -10.84
C PRO A 141 1.85 -10.17 -10.75
N ILE A 142 0.73 -10.79 -10.37
CA ILE A 142 -0.55 -10.11 -10.16
C ILE A 142 -0.84 -10.19 -8.66
N LEU A 143 -0.84 -9.04 -7.97
CA LEU A 143 -1.11 -9.05 -6.52
C LEU A 143 -2.59 -8.97 -6.20
N ALA A 144 -3.32 -8.19 -6.98
CA ALA A 144 -4.75 -7.99 -6.85
C ALA A 144 -5.32 -7.44 -8.16
N LEU A 145 -6.65 -7.44 -8.24
CA LEU A 145 -7.45 -6.91 -9.32
C LEU A 145 -8.14 -5.63 -8.88
N ILE A 146 -8.02 -4.56 -9.67
CA ILE A 146 -8.89 -3.38 -9.52
C ILE A 146 -10.13 -3.62 -10.37
N LEU A 147 -11.27 -3.91 -9.74
CA LEU A 147 -12.53 -4.16 -10.45
C LEU A 147 -13.15 -2.84 -10.92
N HIS A 148 -13.17 -1.84 -10.04
CA HIS A 148 -13.70 -0.53 -10.37
C HIS A 148 -13.14 0.57 -9.46
N SER A 149 -13.13 1.80 -9.96
CA SER A 149 -12.77 2.98 -9.17
C SER A 149 -13.63 4.14 -9.61
N TYR A 150 -14.09 4.96 -8.66
CA TYR A 150 -14.95 6.08 -8.98
C TYR A 150 -14.59 7.31 -8.15
N THR A 151 -14.82 8.49 -8.71
CA THR A 151 -14.66 9.78 -8.03
C THR A 151 -15.91 10.63 -8.18
N ASN A 152 -16.32 11.31 -7.12
CA ASN A 152 -17.34 12.36 -7.16
C ASN A 152 -16.96 13.53 -6.25
N HIS A 153 -17.92 14.41 -5.96
CA HIS A 153 -17.72 15.57 -5.11
C HIS A 153 -18.88 15.75 -4.12
N SER A 154 -18.56 16.15 -2.89
CA SER A 154 -19.50 16.43 -1.80
C SER A 154 -20.16 17.81 -1.95
N SER A 155 -20.81 18.05 -3.09
CA SER A 155 -21.41 19.37 -3.43
C SER A 155 -22.61 19.77 -2.58
N LYS A 156 -23.20 18.82 -1.84
CA LYS A 156 -24.32 19.03 -0.91
C LYS A 156 -23.88 19.08 0.56
N SER A 157 -22.59 19.26 0.82
CA SER A 157 -22.06 19.41 2.18
C SER A 157 -22.47 20.76 2.79
N GLU A 158 -22.63 20.79 4.12
CA GLU A 158 -22.94 22.03 4.85
C GLU A 158 -21.82 23.08 4.81
N SER A 159 -20.59 22.63 4.55
CA SER A 159 -19.40 23.46 4.46
C SER A 159 -18.42 22.83 3.49
N ILE A 160 -17.63 23.65 2.80
CA ILE A 160 -16.66 23.22 1.80
C ILE A 160 -15.69 22.13 2.31
N THR A 161 -15.40 22.11 3.61
CA THR A 161 -14.51 21.12 4.23
C THR A 161 -15.20 19.95 4.92
N ARG A 162 -16.53 19.93 4.98
CA ARG A 162 -17.28 18.86 5.65
C ARG A 162 -17.60 17.72 4.67
N PRO A 163 -17.40 16.45 5.06
CA PRO A 163 -17.83 15.31 4.25
C PRO A 163 -19.36 15.20 4.21
N HIS A 164 -19.88 14.43 3.25
CA HIS A 164 -21.33 14.23 3.10
C HIS A 164 -21.68 12.75 2.85
N VAL A 165 -22.50 12.17 3.73
CA VAL A 165 -22.88 10.74 3.72
C VAL A 165 -23.43 10.32 2.36
N GLY A 166 -24.40 11.07 1.82
CA GLY A 166 -25.02 10.73 0.54
C GLY A 166 -24.06 10.74 -0.64
N ALA A 167 -23.01 11.57 -0.60
CA ALA A 167 -22.03 11.63 -1.69
C ALA A 167 -21.08 10.42 -1.63
N GLN A 168 -20.67 10.02 -0.42
CA GLN A 168 -19.86 8.82 -0.20
C GLN A 168 -20.65 7.55 -0.54
N ARG A 169 -21.92 7.43 -0.11
CA ARG A 169 -22.76 6.28 -0.47
C ARG A 169 -23.02 6.18 -1.98
N ALA A 170 -23.16 7.31 -2.67
CA ALA A 170 -23.35 7.32 -4.11
C ALA A 170 -22.17 6.70 -4.88
N ILE A 171 -20.92 6.94 -4.45
CA ILE A 171 -19.76 6.29 -5.07
C ILE A 171 -19.70 4.80 -4.73
N PHE A 172 -20.07 4.40 -3.51
CA PHE A 172 -20.09 2.98 -3.12
C PHE A 172 -21.11 2.21 -3.96
N GLY A 173 -22.34 2.72 -4.08
CA GLY A 173 -23.37 2.09 -4.91
C GLY A 173 -22.97 1.98 -6.37
N LYS A 174 -22.33 3.01 -6.93
CA LYS A 174 -21.85 2.98 -8.31
C LYS A 174 -20.76 1.93 -8.53
N ILE A 175 -19.78 1.87 -7.64
CA ILE A 175 -18.69 0.88 -7.68
C ILE A 175 -19.21 -0.55 -7.56
N LEU A 176 -20.16 -0.79 -6.66
CA LEU A 176 -20.74 -2.13 -6.47
C LEU A 176 -21.57 -2.56 -7.68
N ASN A 177 -22.36 -1.66 -8.26
CA ASN A 177 -23.17 -1.95 -9.44
C ASN A 177 -22.30 -2.23 -10.67
N GLU A 178 -21.30 -1.38 -10.95
CA GLU A 178 -20.42 -1.56 -12.11
C GLU A 178 -19.40 -2.69 -11.92
N GLY A 179 -18.97 -2.94 -10.67
CA GLY A 179 -18.13 -4.08 -10.30
C GLY A 179 -18.88 -5.39 -10.12
N ILE A 180 -20.21 -5.40 -10.26
CA ILE A 180 -21.10 -6.55 -10.05
C ILE A 180 -20.77 -7.29 -8.74
N ALA A 181 -20.65 -6.52 -7.66
CA ALA A 181 -20.23 -7.02 -6.36
C ALA A 181 -21.35 -6.86 -5.33
N ASP A 182 -21.65 -7.96 -4.62
CA ASP A 182 -22.53 -7.95 -3.46
C ASP A 182 -21.88 -7.16 -2.31
N PRO A 183 -22.55 -6.15 -1.70
CA PRO A 183 -22.05 -5.47 -0.50
C PRO A 183 -21.62 -6.42 0.64
N TYR A 184 -22.25 -7.58 0.78
CA TYR A 184 -21.91 -8.58 1.81
C TYR A 184 -20.68 -9.43 1.46
N SER A 185 -20.22 -9.38 0.21
CA SER A 185 -18.94 -9.98 -0.20
C SER A 185 -17.71 -9.12 0.15
N ILE A 186 -17.91 -7.84 0.49
CA ILE A 186 -16.82 -6.97 0.94
C ILE A 186 -16.43 -7.37 2.37
N SER A 187 -15.21 -7.84 2.58
CA SER A 187 -14.73 -8.31 3.89
C SER A 187 -13.82 -7.31 4.61
N TYR A 188 -13.31 -6.31 3.89
CA TYR A 188 -12.53 -5.21 4.47
C TYR A 188 -12.90 -3.86 3.84
N VAL A 189 -12.94 -2.81 4.64
CA VAL A 189 -12.97 -1.43 4.16
C VAL A 189 -11.79 -0.68 4.77
N GLU A 190 -10.87 -0.27 3.90
CA GLU A 190 -9.81 0.67 4.23
C GLU A 190 -10.41 2.08 4.18
N MET A 191 -10.83 2.56 5.35
CA MET A 191 -11.47 3.85 5.51
C MET A 191 -10.48 5.00 5.27
N HIS A 192 -11.01 6.15 4.84
CA HIS A 192 -10.24 7.38 4.78
C HIS A 192 -9.76 7.78 6.20
N GLY A 193 -10.60 7.66 7.23
CA GLY A 193 -10.18 7.55 8.64
C GLY A 193 -9.24 8.66 9.11
N THR A 194 -9.72 9.90 9.14
CA THR A 194 -8.90 11.08 9.48
C THR A 194 -8.63 11.25 10.98
N GLY A 195 -9.31 10.49 11.83
CA GLY A 195 -9.22 10.65 13.29
C GLY A 195 -10.02 11.84 13.80
N THR A 196 -10.99 12.35 13.01
CA THR A 196 -11.86 13.44 13.43
C THR A 196 -13.22 12.90 13.88
N GLN A 197 -13.72 13.33 15.03
CA GLN A 197 -14.97 12.77 15.59
C GLN A 197 -16.15 12.85 14.61
N ALA A 198 -16.30 13.97 13.90
CA ALA A 198 -17.38 14.17 12.94
C ALA A 198 -17.12 13.51 11.59
N GLY A 199 -15.90 13.60 11.06
CA GLY A 199 -15.55 13.01 9.77
C GLY A 199 -15.61 11.49 9.82
N ASP A 200 -15.04 10.88 10.86
CA ASP A 200 -15.05 9.44 11.04
C ASP A 200 -16.49 8.92 11.28
N ALA A 201 -17.33 9.67 12.01
CA ALA A 201 -18.73 9.30 12.19
C ALA A 201 -19.54 9.38 10.88
N THR A 202 -19.26 10.39 10.05
CA THR A 202 -19.86 10.54 8.72
C THR A 202 -19.47 9.39 7.81
N GLU A 203 -18.19 9.05 7.77
CA GLU A 203 -17.70 7.92 6.97
C GLU A 203 -18.22 6.58 7.49
N MET A 204 -18.23 6.38 8.81
CA MET A 204 -18.80 5.18 9.44
C MET A 204 -20.27 5.01 9.06
N ALA A 205 -21.07 6.07 9.10
CA ALA A 205 -22.47 6.01 8.66
C ALA A 205 -22.60 5.61 7.18
N SER A 206 -21.78 6.19 6.29
CA SER A 206 -21.77 5.82 4.87
C SER A 206 -21.41 4.35 4.65
N VAL A 207 -20.40 3.85 5.35
CA VAL A 207 -19.93 2.46 5.26
C VAL A 207 -21.00 1.51 5.78
N LEU A 208 -21.52 1.73 6.99
CA LEU A 208 -22.51 0.82 7.58
C LEU A 208 -23.81 0.81 6.77
N GLN A 209 -24.33 1.96 6.33
CA GLN A 209 -25.56 2.00 5.53
C GLN A 209 -25.44 1.29 4.17
N THR A 210 -24.23 1.02 3.69
CA THR A 210 -24.00 0.27 2.44
C THR A 210 -23.62 -1.19 2.69
N PHE A 211 -22.70 -1.44 3.61
CA PHE A 211 -22.10 -2.77 3.79
C PHE A 211 -22.67 -3.53 5.00
N ALA A 212 -23.15 -2.84 6.02
CA ALA A 212 -23.72 -3.48 7.21
C ALA A 212 -24.89 -2.66 7.77
N PRO A 213 -26.03 -2.59 7.05
CA PRO A 213 -27.14 -1.73 7.45
C PRO A 213 -27.74 -2.19 8.79
N PRO A 214 -28.54 -1.33 9.45
CA PRO A 214 -29.25 -1.73 10.66
C PRO A 214 -30.08 -3.00 10.43
N LEU A 215 -30.02 -3.95 11.36
CA LEU A 215 -30.72 -5.24 11.22
C LEU A 215 -32.24 -5.09 11.09
N SER A 216 -32.80 -3.99 11.57
CA SER A 216 -34.23 -3.63 11.41
C SER A 216 -34.60 -3.18 10.00
N GLU A 217 -33.64 -2.78 9.18
CA GLU A 217 -33.86 -2.23 7.83
C GLU A 217 -33.61 -3.26 6.72
N VAL A 218 -33.12 -4.45 7.06
CA VAL A 218 -32.77 -5.50 6.09
C VAL A 218 -33.45 -6.82 6.43
N ALA A 219 -33.84 -7.58 5.40
CA ALA A 219 -34.38 -8.92 5.59
C ALA A 219 -33.34 -9.91 6.15
N ARG A 220 -32.06 -9.65 5.90
CA ARG A 220 -30.94 -10.49 6.35
C ARG A 220 -29.72 -9.62 6.69
N GLY A 221 -29.18 -9.81 7.89
CA GLY A 221 -27.87 -9.27 8.27
C GLY A 221 -26.71 -10.09 7.71
N ARG A 222 -25.48 -9.66 8.01
CA ARG A 222 -24.27 -10.40 7.63
C ARG A 222 -24.21 -11.70 8.45
N SER A 223 -23.95 -12.83 7.78
CA SER A 223 -23.73 -14.12 8.45
C SER A 223 -22.36 -14.17 9.12
N LYS A 224 -22.08 -15.25 9.88
CA LYS A 224 -20.81 -15.43 10.59
C LYS A 224 -19.58 -15.40 9.68
N ASP A 225 -19.71 -15.93 8.46
CA ASP A 225 -18.62 -16.02 7.48
C ASP A 225 -18.48 -14.73 6.63
N GLU A 226 -19.40 -13.78 6.78
CA GLU A 226 -19.42 -12.51 6.05
C GLU A 226 -18.91 -11.34 6.91
N ALA A 227 -17.97 -11.60 7.83
CA ALA A 227 -17.42 -10.59 8.72
C ALA A 227 -16.86 -9.39 7.93
N LEU A 228 -17.24 -8.18 8.33
CA LEU A 228 -16.71 -6.94 7.77
C LEU A 228 -15.68 -6.36 8.74
N TYR A 229 -14.47 -6.12 8.25
CA TYR A 229 -13.43 -5.44 9.02
C TYR A 229 -13.21 -4.02 8.53
N LEU A 230 -13.00 -3.10 9.47
CA LEU A 230 -12.73 -1.70 9.20
C LEU A 230 -11.36 -1.30 9.74
N GLY A 231 -10.63 -0.45 9.02
CA GLY A 231 -9.39 0.13 9.51
C GLY A 231 -8.91 1.30 8.66
N SER A 232 -7.80 1.90 9.06
CA SER A 232 -7.12 2.94 8.29
C SER A 232 -5.63 2.93 8.55
N ALA A 233 -4.80 3.01 7.49
CA ALA A 233 -3.35 3.13 7.57
C ALA A 233 -2.92 4.40 8.31
N LYS A 234 -3.76 5.45 8.31
CA LYS A 234 -3.45 6.74 8.94
C LYS A 234 -3.24 6.63 10.45
N ALA A 235 -3.83 5.63 11.10
CA ALA A 235 -3.59 5.36 12.51
C ALA A 235 -2.11 4.99 12.78
N ASN A 236 -1.45 4.33 11.84
CA ASN A 236 -0.06 3.92 11.96
C ASN A 236 0.91 5.01 11.50
N ILE A 237 0.64 5.61 10.33
CA ILE A 237 1.61 6.46 9.61
C ILE A 237 1.14 7.91 9.37
N GLY A 238 0.05 8.33 10.00
CA GLY A 238 -0.51 9.67 9.84
C GLY A 238 -1.11 9.93 8.44
N HIS A 239 -1.55 11.16 8.22
CA HIS A 239 -2.15 11.58 6.95
C HIS A 239 -1.07 12.03 5.96
N GLY A 240 -0.75 11.20 4.96
CA GLY A 240 0.29 11.46 3.96
C GLY A 240 -0.05 12.52 2.90
N GLY A 241 -0.98 13.45 3.16
CA GLY A 241 -1.52 14.36 2.15
C GLY A 241 -1.91 13.63 0.86
N ALA A 242 -1.28 14.00 -0.25
CA ALA A 242 -1.50 13.42 -1.58
C ALA A 242 -1.19 11.91 -1.68
N SER A 243 -0.32 11.36 -0.82
CA SER A 243 0.04 9.93 -0.85
C SER A 243 -0.93 9.02 -0.09
N SER A 244 -1.98 9.57 0.53
CA SER A 244 -2.88 8.82 1.42
C SER A 244 -3.58 7.65 0.72
N GLY A 245 -4.06 7.87 -0.51
CA GLY A 245 -4.70 6.81 -1.31
C GLY A 245 -3.73 5.70 -1.70
N SER A 246 -2.50 6.05 -2.10
CA SER A 246 -1.47 5.04 -2.37
C SER A 246 -1.13 4.26 -1.09
N SER A 247 -0.88 4.92 0.04
CA SER A 247 -0.57 4.24 1.31
C SER A 247 -1.65 3.25 1.75
N ALA A 248 -2.92 3.61 1.56
CA ALA A 248 -4.07 2.75 1.81
C ALA A 248 -4.08 1.51 0.90
N LEU A 249 -3.92 1.70 -0.42
CA LEU A 249 -3.83 0.60 -1.38
C LEU A 249 -2.69 -0.37 -1.06
N ILE A 250 -1.55 0.17 -0.68
CA ILE A 250 -0.35 -0.61 -0.33
C ILE A 250 -0.60 -1.50 0.88
N LYS A 251 -1.18 -0.93 1.94
CA LYS A 251 -1.57 -1.69 3.12
C LYS A 251 -2.47 -2.87 2.72
N VAL A 252 -3.49 -2.62 1.91
CA VAL A 252 -4.43 -3.67 1.45
C VAL A 252 -3.73 -4.75 0.65
N LEU A 253 -2.85 -4.40 -0.28
CA LEU A 253 -2.10 -5.39 -1.06
C LEU A 253 -1.19 -6.24 -0.15
N LEU A 254 -0.56 -5.64 0.87
CA LEU A 254 0.27 -6.38 1.83
C LEU A 254 -0.59 -7.30 2.70
N MET A 255 -1.76 -6.85 3.15
CA MET A 255 -2.72 -7.69 3.85
C MET A 255 -3.13 -8.92 3.03
N MET A 256 -3.36 -8.73 1.72
CA MET A 256 -3.70 -9.82 0.81
C MET A 256 -2.54 -10.79 0.61
N GLN A 257 -1.31 -10.30 0.50
CA GLN A 257 -0.11 -11.14 0.37
C GLN A 257 0.18 -11.95 1.64
N HIS A 258 0.01 -11.33 2.81
CA HIS A 258 0.28 -11.95 4.11
C HIS A 258 -0.93 -12.66 4.72
N ASN A 259 -2.07 -12.71 4.02
CA ASN A 259 -3.31 -13.33 4.49
C ASN A 259 -3.73 -12.90 5.91
N ALA A 260 -3.56 -11.61 6.21
CA ALA A 260 -3.79 -11.08 7.55
C ALA A 260 -4.24 -9.62 7.54
N ILE A 261 -5.06 -9.26 8.52
CA ILE A 261 -5.49 -7.90 8.83
C ILE A 261 -4.66 -7.40 10.02
N PRO A 262 -3.91 -6.29 9.88
CA PRO A 262 -3.12 -5.74 10.97
C PRO A 262 -4.00 -5.16 12.08
N PRO A 263 -3.51 -5.15 13.33
CA PRO A 263 -4.20 -4.50 14.44
C PRO A 263 -4.35 -2.98 14.21
N TYR A 264 -5.51 -2.43 14.57
CA TYR A 264 -5.82 -1.02 14.48
C TYR A 264 -5.37 -0.27 15.73
N CYS A 265 -4.34 0.55 15.59
CA CYS A 265 -3.72 1.26 16.71
C CYS A 265 -4.30 2.65 17.01
N GLY A 266 -5.38 3.04 16.32
CA GLY A 266 -5.98 4.38 16.41
C GLY A 266 -6.88 4.59 17.63
N ILE A 267 -7.42 3.52 18.23
CA ILE A 267 -8.26 3.61 19.44
C ILE A 267 -7.34 3.52 20.66
N LYS A 268 -7.01 4.66 21.27
CA LYS A 268 -6.13 4.70 22.46
C LYS A 268 -6.89 4.64 23.79
N THR A 269 -8.15 5.07 23.81
CA THR A 269 -8.96 5.17 25.03
C THR A 269 -10.32 4.53 24.83
N LYS A 270 -11.26 5.24 24.21
CA LYS A 270 -12.61 4.77 23.91
C LYS A 270 -12.90 4.96 22.43
N ILE A 271 -13.73 4.07 21.87
CA ILE A 271 -14.27 4.24 20.54
C ILE A 271 -15.12 5.52 20.47
N ASN A 272 -15.17 6.14 19.30
CA ASN A 272 -15.94 7.36 19.08
C ASN A 272 -17.42 7.14 19.46
N HIS A 273 -17.94 7.91 20.42
CA HIS A 273 -19.31 7.79 20.93
C HIS A 273 -20.39 8.07 19.87
N LYS A 274 -20.02 8.63 18.71
CA LYS A 274 -20.91 8.83 17.56
C LYS A 274 -21.03 7.59 16.67
N PHE A 275 -20.21 6.57 16.90
CA PHE A 275 -20.38 5.29 16.22
C PHE A 275 -21.55 4.53 16.84
N PRO A 276 -22.29 3.73 16.05
CA PRO A 276 -23.37 2.93 16.61
C PRO A 276 -22.81 1.85 17.54
N THR A 277 -23.60 1.45 18.54
CA THR A 277 -23.19 0.50 19.57
C THR A 277 -23.36 -0.96 19.16
N ASP A 278 -24.05 -1.21 18.05
CA ASP A 278 -24.46 -2.53 17.58
C ASP A 278 -23.55 -3.11 16.47
N LEU A 279 -22.29 -2.64 16.38
CA LEU A 279 -21.34 -3.10 15.36
C LEU A 279 -21.15 -4.62 15.39
N LYS A 280 -21.09 -5.20 16.59
CA LYS A 280 -20.87 -6.64 16.78
C LYS A 280 -22.06 -7.45 16.28
N GLU A 281 -23.28 -6.99 16.55
CA GLU A 281 -24.54 -7.57 16.09
C GLU A 281 -24.64 -7.55 14.56
N ARG A 282 -24.04 -6.55 13.92
CA ARG A 282 -23.95 -6.44 12.45
C ARG A 282 -22.76 -7.18 11.83
N ASN A 283 -22.00 -7.94 12.63
CA ASN A 283 -20.74 -8.59 12.27
C ASN A 283 -19.69 -7.63 11.65
N VAL A 284 -19.58 -6.44 12.24
CA VAL A 284 -18.59 -5.41 11.90
C VAL A 284 -17.52 -5.33 12.98
N ASN A 285 -16.26 -5.38 12.57
CA ASN A 285 -15.12 -5.58 13.43
C ASN A 285 -14.03 -4.51 13.16
N ILE A 286 -13.36 -4.08 14.22
CA ILE A 286 -12.11 -3.32 14.15
C ILE A 286 -11.06 -4.20 14.83
N ALA A 287 -10.09 -4.71 14.06
CA ALA A 287 -9.13 -5.68 14.57
C ALA A 287 -8.23 -5.06 15.65
N THR A 288 -8.21 -5.63 16.86
CA THR A 288 -7.28 -5.23 17.94
C THR A 288 -5.96 -5.98 17.87
N ASP A 289 -5.97 -7.17 17.26
CA ASP A 289 -4.86 -8.09 17.13
C ASP A 289 -4.67 -8.47 15.66
N LEU A 290 -3.49 -9.02 15.33
CA LEU A 290 -3.22 -9.54 13.99
C LEU A 290 -4.22 -10.65 13.68
N THR A 291 -5.13 -10.38 12.75
CA THR A 291 -6.28 -11.24 12.48
C THR A 291 -6.09 -12.00 11.18
N ARG A 292 -6.30 -13.31 11.22
CA ARG A 292 -6.19 -14.17 10.04
C ARG A 292 -7.24 -13.80 8.98
N TRP A 293 -6.81 -13.67 7.73
CA TRP A 293 -7.66 -13.28 6.60
C TRP A 293 -7.23 -14.02 5.33
N GLU A 294 -7.49 -15.32 5.34
CA GLU A 294 -7.04 -16.23 4.29
C GLU A 294 -7.73 -16.00 2.96
N ARG A 295 -6.95 -16.16 1.89
CA ARG A 295 -7.50 -16.29 0.54
C ARG A 295 -8.26 -17.60 0.42
N SER A 296 -9.47 -17.54 -0.11
CA SER A 296 -10.24 -18.74 -0.46
C SER A 296 -9.57 -19.49 -1.62
N SER A 297 -9.60 -20.82 -1.57
CA SER A 297 -9.25 -21.66 -2.73
C SER A 297 -10.36 -21.74 -3.77
N ASP A 298 -11.59 -21.40 -3.39
CA ASP A 298 -12.75 -21.29 -4.29
C ASP A 298 -12.71 -19.93 -5.01
N PRO A 299 -12.51 -19.89 -6.35
CA PRO A 299 -12.50 -18.65 -7.12
C PRO A 299 -13.82 -17.87 -7.07
N ALA A 300 -14.93 -18.50 -6.69
CA ALA A 300 -16.22 -17.84 -6.52
C ALA A 300 -16.31 -17.01 -5.21
N LYS A 301 -15.33 -17.15 -4.32
CA LYS A 301 -15.28 -16.48 -3.01
C LYS A 301 -13.98 -15.69 -2.79
N PRO A 302 -13.62 -14.76 -3.70
CA PRO A 302 -12.42 -13.98 -3.53
C PRO A 302 -12.57 -13.00 -2.36
N ARG A 303 -11.46 -12.61 -1.74
CA ARG A 303 -11.47 -11.48 -0.82
C ARG A 303 -11.70 -10.20 -1.63
N ARG A 304 -12.68 -9.40 -1.18
CA ARG A 304 -12.95 -8.07 -1.73
C ARG A 304 -12.80 -6.98 -0.69
N VAL A 305 -12.23 -5.86 -1.14
CA VAL A 305 -11.90 -4.70 -0.31
C VAL A 305 -12.37 -3.43 -0.98
N LEU A 306 -12.96 -2.53 -0.20
CA LEU A 306 -13.16 -1.16 -0.62
C LEU A 306 -12.10 -0.26 0.02
N ILE A 307 -11.48 0.60 -0.78
CA ILE A 307 -10.54 1.62 -0.32
C ILE A 307 -11.16 3.00 -0.51
N ASN A 308 -11.23 3.78 0.55
CA ASN A 308 -11.76 5.15 0.55
C ASN A 308 -10.63 6.18 0.66
N ASN A 309 -10.69 7.23 -0.15
CA ASN A 309 -9.83 8.39 -0.01
C ASN A 309 -10.58 9.68 -0.34
N PHE A 310 -10.83 10.51 0.68
CA PHE A 310 -11.60 11.74 0.55
C PHE A 310 -10.71 12.97 0.77
N SER A 311 -11.12 14.10 0.23
CA SER A 311 -10.37 15.35 0.33
C SER A 311 -11.18 16.41 1.07
N ALA A 312 -10.47 17.25 1.82
CA ALA A 312 -11.07 18.43 2.45
C ALA A 312 -11.61 19.45 1.43
N ALA A 313 -11.24 19.32 0.15
CA ALA A 313 -11.81 20.11 -0.93
C ALA A 313 -13.16 19.56 -1.43
N GLY A 314 -13.69 18.48 -0.83
CA GLY A 314 -14.97 17.87 -1.16
C GLY A 314 -14.90 16.71 -2.15
N GLY A 315 -13.80 16.53 -2.87
CA GLY A 315 -13.60 15.39 -3.77
C GLY A 315 -13.53 14.07 -3.00
N ASN A 316 -14.25 13.05 -3.47
CA ASN A 316 -14.24 11.70 -2.91
C ASN A 316 -13.81 10.70 -3.96
N SER A 317 -12.86 9.82 -3.64
CA SER A 317 -12.47 8.69 -4.49
C SER A 317 -12.61 7.39 -3.71
N ALA A 318 -13.07 6.33 -4.38
CA ALA A 318 -13.05 4.98 -3.83
C ALA A 318 -12.66 3.95 -4.90
N MET A 319 -12.16 2.81 -4.46
CA MET A 319 -11.66 1.73 -5.31
C MET A 319 -12.06 0.38 -4.75
N LEU A 320 -12.56 -0.52 -5.61
CA LEU A 320 -12.87 -1.90 -5.30
C LEU A 320 -11.74 -2.80 -5.77
N ILE A 321 -11.15 -3.53 -4.82
CA ILE A 321 -10.06 -4.48 -5.03
C ILE A 321 -10.57 -5.89 -4.79
N GLU A 322 -10.11 -6.84 -5.60
CA GLU A 322 -10.35 -8.26 -5.47
C GLU A 322 -9.02 -9.03 -5.48
N ASP A 323 -8.99 -10.22 -4.88
CA ASP A 323 -7.87 -11.16 -5.03
C ASP A 323 -7.44 -11.31 -6.50
N ALA A 324 -6.14 -11.54 -6.71
CA ALA A 324 -5.64 -11.98 -8.00
C ALA A 324 -6.36 -13.27 -8.46
N PRO A 325 -6.36 -13.62 -9.76
CA PRO A 325 -6.82 -14.92 -10.22
C PRO A 325 -5.98 -16.05 -9.60
N ILE A 326 -6.61 -17.19 -9.35
CA ILE A 326 -5.87 -18.42 -9.02
C ILE A 326 -5.39 -18.99 -10.35
N LEU A 327 -4.12 -18.77 -10.66
CA LEU A 327 -3.49 -19.38 -11.83
C LEU A 327 -3.03 -20.80 -11.45
N PRO A 328 -3.27 -21.81 -12.29
CA PRO A 328 -2.77 -23.15 -12.02
C PRO A 328 -1.24 -23.11 -11.90
N PRO A 329 -0.65 -23.81 -10.92
CA PRO A 329 0.80 -23.89 -10.82
C PRO A 329 1.36 -24.46 -12.11
N SER A 330 2.47 -23.90 -12.60
CA SER A 330 3.20 -24.51 -13.69
C SER A 330 3.70 -25.89 -13.22
N THR A 331 3.33 -26.93 -13.96
CA THR A 331 3.78 -28.31 -13.73
C THR A 331 5.13 -28.60 -14.37
N ASP A 332 5.69 -27.64 -15.10
CA ASP A 332 6.95 -27.80 -15.81
C ASP A 332 8.11 -27.74 -14.80
N ILE A 333 8.68 -28.92 -14.53
CA ILE A 333 9.93 -29.04 -13.79
C ILE A 333 11.04 -28.52 -14.71
N ASP A 334 11.77 -27.51 -14.25
CA ASP A 334 12.92 -26.98 -14.95
C ASP A 334 14.01 -28.07 -15.05
N PRO A 335 14.33 -28.60 -16.25
CA PRO A 335 15.24 -29.73 -16.39
C PRO A 335 16.71 -29.34 -16.21
N ARG A 336 17.01 -28.04 -16.08
CA ARG A 336 18.38 -27.54 -15.93
C ARG A 336 18.90 -27.87 -14.53
N SER A 337 20.07 -28.50 -14.48
CA SER A 337 20.78 -28.79 -13.23
C SER A 337 21.60 -27.60 -12.72
N VAL A 338 21.82 -26.57 -13.54
CA VAL A 338 22.57 -25.36 -13.20
C VAL A 338 21.83 -24.14 -13.71
N HIS A 339 21.74 -23.11 -12.87
CA HIS A 339 21.08 -21.85 -13.18
C HIS A 339 22.03 -20.67 -13.10
N LEU A 340 21.79 -19.68 -13.96
CA LEU A 340 22.58 -18.45 -14.02
C LEU A 340 21.88 -17.31 -13.28
N VAL A 341 22.58 -16.65 -12.37
CA VAL A 341 22.08 -15.47 -11.64
C VAL A 341 22.91 -14.25 -12.02
N ALA A 342 22.25 -13.27 -12.65
CA ALA A 342 22.89 -12.04 -13.12
C ALA A 342 22.68 -10.89 -12.13
N ILE A 343 23.77 -10.26 -11.70
CA ILE A 343 23.73 -9.09 -10.82
C ILE A 343 24.46 -7.96 -11.51
N SER A 344 23.81 -6.79 -11.63
CA SER A 344 24.42 -5.63 -12.26
C SER A 344 24.19 -4.34 -11.48
N ALA A 345 25.03 -3.33 -11.72
CA ALA A 345 24.88 -2.00 -11.14
C ALA A 345 25.58 -0.91 -11.99
N ARG A 346 25.28 0.36 -11.71
CA ARG A 346 25.91 1.53 -12.34
C ARG A 346 27.20 2.00 -11.68
N SER A 347 27.55 1.46 -10.50
CA SER A 347 28.82 1.74 -9.82
C SER A 347 29.39 0.49 -9.14
N PRO A 348 30.70 0.40 -8.87
CA PRO A 348 31.30 -0.70 -8.13
C PRO A 348 30.72 -0.86 -6.72
N ALA A 349 30.51 0.25 -6.00
CA ALA A 349 29.94 0.23 -4.65
C ALA A 349 28.50 -0.30 -4.65
N SER A 350 27.69 0.11 -5.63
CA SER A 350 26.32 -0.40 -5.79
C SER A 350 26.30 -1.89 -6.16
N LEU A 351 27.28 -2.38 -6.94
CA LEU A 351 27.41 -3.81 -7.26
C LEU A 351 27.69 -4.63 -5.99
N GLN A 352 28.64 -4.19 -5.15
CA GLN A 352 28.90 -4.82 -3.85
C GLN A 352 27.66 -4.80 -2.95
N SER A 353 26.92 -3.70 -2.92
CA SER A 353 25.66 -3.63 -2.17
C SER A 353 24.62 -4.62 -2.69
N ASN A 354 24.49 -4.74 -4.02
CA ASN A 354 23.56 -5.69 -4.64
C ASN A 354 23.95 -7.15 -4.36
N LEU A 355 25.25 -7.46 -4.36
CA LEU A 355 25.78 -8.76 -3.98
C LEU A 355 25.44 -9.10 -2.52
N ARG A 356 25.69 -8.19 -1.58
CA ARG A 356 25.31 -8.37 -0.16
C ARG A 356 23.81 -8.56 0.04
N SER A 357 22.99 -7.78 -0.66
CA SER A 357 21.53 -7.93 -0.62
C SER A 357 21.06 -9.28 -1.18
N MET A 358 21.66 -9.74 -2.29
CA MET A 358 21.35 -11.06 -2.86
C MET A 358 21.76 -12.19 -1.91
N HIS A 359 22.95 -12.10 -1.31
CA HIS A 359 23.43 -13.06 -0.33
C HIS A 359 22.53 -13.16 0.89
N GLY A 360 22.13 -12.01 1.45
CA GLY A 360 21.17 -11.95 2.55
C GLY A 360 19.82 -12.57 2.19
N PHE A 361 19.30 -12.28 0.99
CA PHE A 361 18.06 -12.87 0.48
C PHE A 361 18.16 -14.40 0.36
N LEU A 362 19.24 -14.91 -0.24
CA LEU A 362 19.46 -16.35 -0.42
C LEU A 362 19.54 -17.08 0.92
N LYS A 363 20.29 -16.54 1.90
CA LYS A 363 20.39 -17.14 3.24
C LYS A 363 19.06 -17.13 4.00
N GLN A 364 18.25 -16.10 3.86
CA GLN A 364 16.95 -16.01 4.54
C GLN A 364 15.88 -16.92 3.92
N ASN A 365 16.04 -17.30 2.65
CA ASN A 365 15.00 -18.00 1.89
C ASN A 365 15.48 -19.32 1.28
N GLU A 366 16.54 -19.91 1.83
CA GLU A 366 17.26 -21.07 1.28
C GLU A 366 16.31 -22.21 0.85
N GLN A 367 15.31 -22.53 1.66
CA GLN A 367 14.35 -23.62 1.41
C GLN A 367 13.20 -23.27 0.45
N HIS A 368 13.03 -21.98 0.12
CA HIS A 368 11.87 -21.49 -0.64
C HIS A 368 12.25 -20.93 -2.02
N VAL A 369 13.53 -20.68 -2.29
CA VAL A 369 13.98 -20.11 -3.55
C VAL A 369 14.04 -21.17 -4.64
N GLN A 370 13.24 -20.99 -5.69
CA GLN A 370 13.36 -21.75 -6.94
C GLN A 370 14.40 -21.09 -7.84
N LEU A 371 15.55 -21.74 -8.06
CA LEU A 371 16.66 -21.16 -8.83
C LEU A 371 16.30 -20.82 -10.27
N GLY A 372 15.42 -21.61 -10.91
CA GLY A 372 14.90 -21.30 -12.25
C GLY A 372 14.18 -19.94 -12.31
N GLN A 373 13.35 -19.65 -11.30
CA GLN A 373 12.63 -18.37 -11.19
C GLN A 373 13.56 -17.21 -10.83
N LEU A 374 14.53 -17.44 -9.94
CA LEU A 374 15.54 -16.43 -9.60
C LEU A 374 16.40 -16.08 -10.83
N SER A 375 16.84 -17.09 -11.58
CA SER A 375 17.58 -16.93 -12.83
C SER A 375 16.76 -16.14 -13.86
N TYR A 376 15.52 -16.54 -14.11
CA TYR A 376 14.62 -15.83 -15.02
C TYR A 376 14.43 -14.36 -14.62
N THR A 377 14.16 -14.11 -13.34
CA THR A 377 13.94 -12.76 -12.82
C THR A 377 15.16 -11.88 -13.01
N THR A 378 16.35 -12.39 -12.64
CA THR A 378 17.59 -11.60 -12.67
C THR A 378 18.16 -11.42 -14.08
N THR A 379 17.83 -12.32 -15.03
CA THR A 379 18.31 -12.24 -16.41
C THR A 379 17.31 -11.59 -17.36
N ALA A 380 16.07 -12.10 -17.46
CA ALA A 380 15.09 -11.62 -18.42
C ALA A 380 14.32 -10.40 -17.93
N ARG A 381 14.19 -10.21 -16.60
CA ARG A 381 13.27 -9.23 -15.99
C ARG A 381 14.00 -8.09 -15.27
N ARG A 382 15.26 -7.83 -15.63
CA ARG A 382 16.08 -6.72 -15.11
C ARG A 382 16.82 -6.01 -16.23
N MET A 383 17.08 -4.72 -16.02
CA MET A 383 18.05 -3.99 -16.84
C MET A 383 19.47 -4.40 -16.46
N HIS A 384 20.34 -4.52 -17.46
CA HIS A 384 21.74 -4.93 -17.28
C HIS A 384 22.70 -3.76 -17.42
N HIS A 385 23.16 -3.23 -16.28
CA HIS A 385 24.06 -2.06 -16.21
C HIS A 385 25.53 -2.44 -16.47
N ARG A 386 26.45 -1.46 -16.44
CA ARG A 386 27.85 -1.62 -16.84
C ARG A 386 28.65 -2.60 -15.97
N TYR A 387 28.51 -2.53 -14.64
CA TYR A 387 29.22 -3.42 -13.73
C TYR A 387 28.37 -4.67 -13.53
N ARG A 388 28.93 -5.85 -13.83
CA ARG A 388 28.18 -7.12 -13.89
C ARG A 388 28.94 -8.25 -13.23
N VAL A 389 28.19 -9.12 -12.56
CA VAL A 389 28.63 -10.43 -12.06
C VAL A 389 27.59 -11.46 -12.51
N MET A 390 28.07 -12.60 -12.99
CA MET A 390 27.25 -13.76 -13.28
C MET A 390 27.68 -14.90 -12.34
N LEU A 391 26.71 -15.48 -11.66
CA LEU A 391 26.90 -16.63 -10.77
C LEU A 391 26.26 -17.85 -11.42
N ALA A 392 26.83 -19.03 -11.24
CA ALA A 392 26.29 -20.28 -11.78
C ALA A 392 26.27 -21.34 -10.68
N GLY A 393 25.10 -21.94 -10.40
CA GLY A 393 25.02 -22.97 -9.36
C GLY A 393 23.78 -23.84 -9.47
N ALA A 394 23.85 -25.02 -8.86
CA ALA A 394 22.75 -25.98 -8.75
C ALA A 394 21.89 -25.78 -7.50
N ASN A 395 22.41 -25.06 -6.51
CA ASN A 395 21.76 -24.78 -5.22
C ASN A 395 22.14 -23.38 -4.71
N THR A 396 21.40 -22.92 -3.71
CA THR A 396 21.61 -21.61 -3.08
C THR A 396 22.98 -21.47 -2.42
N ASP A 397 23.55 -22.56 -1.87
CA ASP A 397 24.85 -22.56 -1.19
C ASP A 397 26.02 -22.29 -2.13
N GLU A 398 26.01 -22.88 -3.32
CA GLU A 398 26.99 -22.62 -4.37
C GLU A 398 26.98 -21.14 -4.78
N LEU A 399 25.80 -20.55 -4.92
CA LEU A 399 25.65 -19.12 -5.22
C LEU A 399 26.16 -18.26 -4.07
N CYS A 400 25.81 -18.60 -2.82
CA CYS A 400 26.27 -17.89 -1.63
C CYS A 400 27.80 -17.89 -1.52
N ARG A 401 28.46 -19.04 -1.72
CA ARG A 401 29.94 -19.13 -1.70
C ARG A 401 30.60 -18.30 -2.79
N GLN A 402 30.02 -18.27 -3.99
CA GLN A 402 30.53 -17.41 -5.06
C GLN A 402 30.37 -15.93 -4.74
N ILE A 403 29.25 -15.53 -4.11
CA ILE A 403 29.07 -14.15 -3.66
C ILE A 403 30.09 -13.79 -2.57
N GLU A 404 30.32 -14.67 -1.60
CA GLU A 404 31.31 -14.47 -0.54
C GLU A 404 32.74 -14.33 -1.10
N SER A 405 33.08 -15.07 -2.16
CA SER A 405 34.37 -14.96 -2.86
C SER A 405 34.50 -13.66 -3.68
N ALA A 406 33.38 -13.11 -4.17
CA ALA A 406 33.34 -11.91 -4.99
C ALA A 406 33.27 -10.59 -4.18
N LEU A 407 32.94 -10.67 -2.89
CA LEU A 407 32.87 -9.54 -1.95
C LEU A 407 34.23 -9.30 -1.30
#